data_AF-A0A352DBC5-F1
#
_entry.id   AF-A0A352DBC5-F1
#
_cell.length_a   1.000
_cell.length_b   1.000
_cell.length_c   1.000
_cell.angle_alpha   90.00
_cell.angle_beta   90.00
_cell.angle_gamma   90.00
#
_symmetry.space_group_name_H-M   'P 1'
#
loop_
_entity.id
_entity.type
_entity.pdbx_description
1 polymer ?
#
loop_
_entity_poly.entity_id
_entity_poly.type
_entity_poly.pdbx_seq_one_letter_code
_entity_poly.pdbx_strand_id
1 'polypeptide(L)'
;MAFNFKPRMGSGDDGFTELFGGKRVKKTSLRVEANALIDELNALLGVIKAGERSGKNKKELSGIQSALIAVSGLIAGAQTADGVKTGTIAIEALISVRSKRLPPLKHFAIPGKNKKDALLHLARSRARLCELLAWRLKAPLPAVYLNRLSDYLFLLGA
;
A
#
# COMPACT_ATOMS: atom_id res chain seq x y z
N MET A 1 -14.95 -12.83 2.56
CA MET A 1 -14.86 -13.14 4.01
C MET A 1 -14.36 -14.57 4.14
N ALA A 2 -13.24 -14.79 4.82
CA ALA A 2 -12.66 -16.12 5.01
C ALA A 2 -13.41 -16.85 6.14
N PHE A 3 -14.23 -17.83 5.79
CA PHE A 3 -15.10 -18.55 6.74
C PHE A 3 -14.40 -19.64 7.56
N ASN A 4 -13.07 -19.79 7.50
CA ASN A 4 -12.34 -20.85 8.22
C ASN A 4 -10.93 -20.43 8.69
N PHE A 5 -10.75 -19.20 9.19
CA PHE A 5 -9.51 -18.85 9.89
C PHE A 5 -9.62 -19.22 11.37
N LYS A 6 -8.97 -20.32 11.79
CA LYS A 6 -8.75 -20.61 13.21
C LYS A 6 -7.35 -20.12 13.59
N PRO A 7 -7.21 -19.11 14.47
CA PRO A 7 -5.90 -18.67 14.92
C PRO A 7 -5.21 -19.80 15.69
N ARG A 8 -3.99 -20.17 15.28
CA ARG A 8 -3.12 -21.05 16.05
C ARG A 8 -2.43 -20.21 17.14
N MET A 9 -2.96 -20.25 18.35
CA MET A 9 -2.41 -19.52 19.49
C MET A 9 -1.02 -20.08 19.84
N GLY A 10 -0.06 -19.20 20.16
CA GLY A 10 1.29 -19.56 20.62
C GLY A 10 2.36 -19.77 19.55
N SER A 11 2.00 -19.95 18.27
CA SER A 11 2.96 -20.32 17.21
C SER A 11 4.04 -19.26 16.90
N GLY A 12 3.85 -18.02 17.38
CA GLY A 12 4.81 -16.93 17.23
C GLY A 12 5.27 -16.31 18.54
N ASP A 13 5.00 -16.93 19.69
CA ASP A 13 5.40 -16.39 21.00
C ASP A 13 6.92 -16.45 21.21
N ASP A 14 7.59 -17.36 20.52
CA ASP A 14 9.05 -17.46 20.45
C ASP A 14 9.71 -16.40 19.56
N GLY A 15 8.94 -15.42 19.06
CA GLY A 15 9.44 -14.34 18.21
C GLY A 15 9.56 -14.72 16.72
N PHE A 16 9.01 -15.85 16.30
CA PHE A 16 8.97 -16.28 14.90
C PHE A 16 7.57 -16.17 14.28
N THR A 17 7.51 -16.23 12.95
CA THR A 17 6.27 -16.29 12.17
C THR A 17 6.50 -17.09 10.90
N GLU A 18 5.41 -17.59 10.30
CA GLU A 18 5.45 -18.27 9.00
C GLU A 18 5.15 -17.26 7.88
N LEU A 19 5.93 -17.32 6.81
CA LEU A 19 5.63 -16.65 5.55
C LEU A 19 4.74 -17.53 4.66
N PHE A 20 4.32 -16.98 3.53
CA PHE A 20 3.66 -17.77 2.50
C PHE A 20 4.56 -18.96 2.09
N GLY A 21 3.97 -20.15 1.99
CA GLY A 21 4.70 -21.40 1.74
C GLY A 21 5.31 -22.06 2.98
N GLY A 22 5.01 -21.58 4.20
CA GLY A 22 5.36 -22.25 5.46
C GLY A 22 6.79 -21.98 5.96
N LYS A 23 7.54 -21.10 5.31
CA LYS A 23 8.89 -20.74 5.75
C LYS A 23 8.84 -19.94 7.06
N ARG A 24 9.42 -20.48 8.12
CA ARG A 24 9.52 -19.83 9.44
C ARG A 24 10.66 -18.80 9.45
N VAL A 25 10.38 -17.58 9.90
CA VAL A 25 11.32 -16.45 9.97
C VAL A 25 11.15 -15.68 11.27
N LYS A 26 12.17 -14.93 11.69
CA LYS A 26 12.05 -14.00 12.83
C LYS A 26 11.01 -12.92 12.50
N LYS A 27 10.18 -12.54 13.48
CA LYS A 27 9.23 -11.42 13.36
C LYS A 27 9.93 -10.08 13.08
N THR A 28 11.20 -9.96 13.48
CA THR A 28 12.06 -8.81 13.21
C THR A 28 12.72 -8.83 11.83
N SER A 29 12.44 -9.83 10.99
CA SER A 29 12.98 -9.85 9.63
C SER A 29 12.40 -8.72 8.80
N LEU A 30 13.23 -8.13 7.93
CA LEU A 30 12.85 -7.01 7.06
C LEU A 30 11.59 -7.29 6.22
N ARG A 31 11.37 -8.55 5.85
CA ARG A 31 10.21 -8.99 5.06
C ARG A 31 8.91 -8.90 5.85
N VAL A 32 8.95 -9.26 7.14
CA VAL A 32 7.80 -9.15 8.05
C VAL A 32 7.53 -7.68 8.36
N GLU A 33 8.58 -6.90 8.64
CA GLU A 33 8.47 -5.45 8.87
C GLU A 33 7.83 -4.72 7.68
N ALA A 34 8.30 -4.99 6.45
CA ALA A 34 7.72 -4.41 5.24
C ALA A 34 6.23 -4.74 5.09
N ASN A 35 5.84 -6.01 5.29
CA ASN A 35 4.44 -6.42 5.21
C ASN A 35 3.57 -5.80 6.30
N ALA A 36 4.09 -5.64 7.52
CA ALA A 36 3.36 -4.97 8.60
C ALA A 36 3.05 -3.51 8.26
N LEU A 37 4.02 -2.79 7.68
CA LEU A 37 3.84 -1.40 7.27
C LEU A 37 2.94 -1.25 6.05
N ILE A 38 2.95 -2.21 5.12
CA ILE A 38 2.00 -2.25 4.01
C ILE A 38 0.57 -2.52 4.52
N ASP A 39 0.42 -3.36 5.54
CA ASP A 39 -0.88 -3.59 6.19
C ASP A 39 -1.39 -2.33 6.91
N GLU A 40 -0.52 -1.62 7.64
CA GLU A 40 -0.84 -0.31 8.23
C GLU A 40 -1.29 0.71 7.16
N LEU A 41 -0.55 0.80 6.04
CA LEU A 41 -0.93 1.65 4.91
C LEU A 41 -2.32 1.25 4.36
N ASN A 42 -2.56 -0.05 4.18
CA ASN A 42 -3.81 -0.56 3.64
C ASN A 42 -5.00 -0.25 4.57
N ALA A 43 -4.82 -0.38 5.88
CA ALA A 43 -5.80 0.00 6.89
C ALA A 43 -6.08 1.51 6.88
N LEU A 44 -5.04 2.35 6.76
CA LEU A 44 -5.18 3.80 6.63
C LEU A 44 -5.95 4.20 5.36
N LEU A 45 -5.72 3.52 4.23
CA LEU A 45 -6.55 3.70 3.03
C LEU A 45 -8.00 3.29 3.27
N GLY A 46 -8.26 2.30 4.12
CA GLY A 46 -9.60 1.94 4.58
C GLY A 46 -10.30 3.10 5.32
N VAL A 47 -9.59 3.78 6.21
CA VAL A 47 -10.10 4.98 6.92
C VAL A 47 -10.42 6.10 5.93
N ILE A 48 -9.51 6.39 5.01
CA ILE A 48 -9.71 7.41 3.96
C ILE A 48 -10.93 7.08 3.10
N LYS A 49 -11.04 5.80 2.70
CA LYS A 49 -12.17 5.30 1.88
C LYS A 49 -13.51 5.40 2.60
N ALA A 50 -13.55 5.12 3.91
CA ALA A 50 -14.76 5.23 4.70
C ALA A 50 -15.28 6.68 4.77
N GLY A 51 -14.37 7.66 4.83
CA GLY A 51 -14.70 9.08 4.81
C GLY A 51 -14.96 9.67 3.41
N GLU A 52 -14.74 8.92 2.34
CA GLU A 52 -14.91 9.39 0.97
C GLU A 52 -16.41 9.46 0.59
N ARG A 53 -16.80 10.49 -0.17
CA ARG A 53 -18.18 10.66 -0.67
C ARG A 53 -18.32 10.21 -2.12
N SER A 54 -17.27 10.40 -2.92
CA SER A 54 -17.26 10.02 -4.33
C SER A 54 -17.21 8.50 -4.49
N GLY A 55 -18.25 7.91 -5.09
CA GLY A 55 -18.27 6.49 -5.42
C GLY A 55 -17.13 6.08 -6.36
N LYS A 56 -16.68 6.98 -7.24
CA LYS A 56 -15.51 6.78 -8.10
C LYS A 56 -14.23 6.63 -7.28
N ASN A 57 -13.95 7.57 -6.37
CA ASN A 57 -12.76 7.51 -5.51
C ASN A 57 -12.79 6.27 -4.60
N LYS A 58 -13.97 5.86 -4.10
CA LYS A 58 -14.09 4.60 -3.33
C LYS A 58 -13.69 3.36 -4.14
N LYS A 59 -14.09 3.31 -5.41
CA LYS A 59 -13.69 2.22 -6.33
C LYS A 59 -12.19 2.24 -6.59
N GLU A 60 -11.62 3.41 -6.88
CA GLU A 60 -10.15 3.57 -7.08
C GLU A 60 -9.38 3.12 -5.84
N LEU A 61 -9.76 3.61 -4.65
CA LEU A 61 -9.15 3.21 -3.39
C LEU A 61 -9.29 1.70 -3.13
N SER A 62 -10.43 1.08 -3.46
CA SER A 62 -10.59 -0.36 -3.29
C SER A 62 -9.68 -1.16 -4.24
N GLY A 63 -9.49 -0.71 -5.48
CA GLY A 63 -8.52 -1.29 -6.40
C GLY A 63 -7.09 -1.19 -5.86
N ILE A 64 -6.74 -0.07 -5.25
CA ILE A 64 -5.44 0.12 -4.59
C ILE A 64 -5.26 -0.82 -3.40
N GLN A 65 -6.27 -0.97 -2.54
CA GLN A 65 -6.21 -1.91 -1.42
C GLN A 65 -6.01 -3.35 -1.89
N SER A 66 -6.68 -3.76 -2.98
CA SER A 66 -6.47 -5.08 -3.60
C SER A 66 -5.06 -5.25 -4.16
N ALA A 67 -4.51 -4.22 -4.81
CA ALA A 67 -3.14 -4.25 -5.32
C ALA A 67 -2.10 -4.28 -4.19
N LEU A 68 -2.33 -3.60 -3.06
CA LEU A 68 -1.49 -3.71 -1.87
C LEU A 68 -1.48 -5.12 -1.29
N ILE A 69 -2.61 -5.84 -1.31
CA ILE A 69 -2.64 -7.26 -0.93
C ILE A 69 -1.76 -8.09 -1.87
N ALA A 70 -1.80 -7.84 -3.18
CA ALA A 70 -0.92 -8.50 -4.13
C ALA A 70 0.57 -8.18 -3.87
N VAL A 71 0.88 -6.93 -3.52
CA VAL A 71 2.23 -6.49 -3.14
C VAL A 71 2.71 -7.23 -1.87
N SER A 72 1.91 -7.27 -0.81
CA SER A 72 2.24 -8.00 0.41
C SER A 72 2.40 -9.49 0.16
N GLY A 73 1.56 -10.08 -0.69
CA GLY A 73 1.67 -11.47 -1.12
C GLY A 73 3.02 -11.74 -1.80
N LEU A 74 3.45 -10.87 -2.71
CA LEU A 74 4.70 -11.04 -3.44
C LEU A 74 5.90 -10.93 -2.51
N ILE A 75 5.87 -9.96 -1.58
CA ILE A 75 6.87 -9.81 -0.53
C ILE A 75 6.86 -11.03 0.40
N ALA A 76 5.71 -11.63 0.70
CA ALA A 76 5.62 -12.84 1.50
C ALA A 76 6.12 -14.11 0.77
N GLY A 77 6.30 -14.07 -0.56
CA GLY A 77 6.73 -15.20 -1.39
C GLY A 77 5.61 -15.89 -2.19
N ALA A 78 4.42 -15.30 -2.27
CA ALA A 78 3.34 -15.78 -3.12
C ALA A 78 3.54 -15.39 -4.60
N GLN A 79 2.89 -16.12 -5.51
CA GLN A 79 2.92 -15.86 -6.95
C GLN A 79 1.90 -14.78 -7.35
N THR A 80 2.10 -13.55 -6.89
CA THR A 80 1.17 -12.42 -7.14
C THR A 80 1.77 -11.33 -8.03
N ALA A 81 2.86 -11.62 -8.74
CA ALA A 81 3.56 -10.66 -9.59
C ALA A 81 2.65 -10.01 -10.65
N ASP A 82 1.75 -10.77 -11.27
CA ASP A 82 0.84 -10.25 -12.30
C ASP A 82 -0.23 -9.33 -11.71
N GLY A 83 -0.65 -9.58 -10.47
CA GLY A 83 -1.51 -8.68 -9.71
C GLY A 83 -0.83 -7.33 -9.45
N VAL A 84 0.46 -7.35 -9.08
CA VAL A 84 1.26 -6.13 -8.89
C VAL A 84 1.41 -5.37 -10.21
N LYS A 85 1.79 -6.04 -11.30
CA LYS A 85 1.95 -5.41 -12.63
C LYS A 85 0.65 -4.76 -13.12
N THR A 86 -0.46 -5.49 -13.03
CA THR A 86 -1.78 -4.99 -13.41
C THR A 86 -2.17 -3.78 -12.55
N GLY A 87 -1.90 -3.85 -11.24
CA GLY A 87 -2.10 -2.73 -10.33
C GLY A 87 -1.27 -1.50 -10.70
N THR A 88 0.00 -1.69 -11.09
CA THR A 88 0.89 -0.60 -11.53
C THR A 88 0.34 0.09 -12.78
N ILE A 89 -0.06 -0.67 -13.80
CA ILE A 89 -0.65 -0.10 -15.03
C ILE A 89 -1.93 0.70 -14.69
N ALA A 90 -2.79 0.14 -13.83
CA ALA A 90 -4.03 0.80 -13.44
C ALA A 90 -3.78 2.12 -12.71
N ILE A 91 -2.84 2.15 -11.75
CA ILE A 91 -2.55 3.37 -10.99
C ILE A 91 -1.85 4.44 -11.84
N GLU A 92 -0.99 4.04 -12.78
CA GLU A 92 -0.38 4.96 -13.75
C GLU A 92 -1.44 5.62 -14.65
N ALA A 93 -2.46 4.88 -15.08
CA ALA A 93 -3.59 5.44 -15.81
C ALA A 93 -4.36 6.47 -14.97
N LEU A 94 -4.59 6.20 -13.68
CA LEU A 94 -5.25 7.13 -12.76
C LEU A 94 -4.43 8.41 -12.55
N ILE A 95 -3.11 8.27 -12.38
CA ILE A 95 -2.16 9.39 -12.27
C ILE A 95 -2.24 10.26 -13.52
N SER A 96 -2.17 9.66 -14.71
CA SER A 96 -2.25 10.38 -15.99
C SER A 96 -3.54 11.17 -16.16
N VAL A 97 -4.68 10.64 -15.71
CA VAL A 97 -5.97 11.34 -15.75
C VAL A 97 -6.02 12.51 -14.77
N ARG A 98 -5.42 12.37 -13.58
CA ARG A 98 -5.45 13.41 -12.53
C ARG A 98 -4.44 14.52 -12.77
N SER A 99 -3.23 14.18 -13.24
CA SER A 99 -2.16 15.15 -13.49
C SER A 99 -2.55 16.19 -14.54
N LYS A 100 -3.33 15.80 -15.56
CA LYS A 100 -3.85 16.72 -16.59
C LYS A 100 -4.71 17.87 -16.04
N ARG A 101 -5.24 17.74 -14.83
CA ARG A 101 -6.16 18.72 -14.23
C ARG A 101 -5.45 19.72 -13.31
N LEU A 102 -4.17 19.52 -13.05
CA LEU A 102 -3.42 20.31 -12.09
C LEU A 102 -2.40 21.19 -12.82
N PRO A 103 -2.32 22.50 -12.49
CA PRO A 103 -1.24 23.33 -12.96
C PRO A 103 0.10 22.80 -12.41
N PRO A 104 1.22 23.06 -13.08
CA PRO A 104 2.53 22.69 -12.58
C PRO A 104 2.76 23.29 -11.19
N LEU A 105 3.22 22.45 -10.25
CA LEU A 105 3.55 22.88 -8.89
C LEU A 105 4.72 23.86 -8.93
N LYS A 106 4.50 25.08 -8.45
CA LYS A 106 5.56 26.10 -8.29
C LYS A 106 6.19 26.10 -6.91
N HIS A 107 5.51 25.51 -5.92
CA HIS A 107 5.93 25.49 -4.51
C HIS A 107 5.61 24.14 -3.87
N PHE A 108 6.27 23.83 -2.75
CA PHE A 108 5.96 22.65 -1.94
C PHE A 108 4.58 22.80 -1.28
N ALA A 109 3.79 21.72 -1.31
CA ALA A 109 2.49 21.68 -0.66
C ALA A 109 2.63 21.44 0.86
N ILE A 110 1.96 22.26 1.66
CA ILE A 110 1.82 22.04 3.10
C ILE A 110 0.63 21.08 3.31
N PRO A 111 0.85 19.92 3.96
CA PRO A 111 -0.23 18.96 4.20
C PRO A 111 -1.22 19.49 5.23
N GLY A 112 -2.51 19.18 5.05
CA GLY A 112 -3.52 19.37 6.08
C GLY A 112 -4.51 20.50 5.82
N LYS A 113 -4.79 20.83 4.54
CA LYS A 113 -5.85 21.77 4.18
C LYS A 113 -7.22 21.37 4.75
N ASN A 114 -7.45 20.05 4.87
CA ASN A 114 -8.60 19.48 5.55
C ASN A 114 -8.24 18.07 6.07
N LYS A 115 -9.15 17.44 6.82
CA LYS A 115 -8.92 16.10 7.41
C LYS A 115 -8.59 15.03 6.36
N LYS A 116 -9.25 15.04 5.19
CA LYS A 116 -9.00 14.06 4.13
C LYS A 116 -7.59 14.25 3.55
N ASP A 117 -7.24 15.49 3.26
CA ASP A 117 -5.91 15.87 2.76
C ASP A 117 -4.80 15.46 3.74
N ALA A 118 -4.96 15.75 5.03
CA ALA A 118 -4.02 15.33 6.08
C ALA A 118 -3.81 13.80 6.08
N LEU A 119 -4.89 13.02 6.02
CA LEU A 119 -4.81 11.56 5.99
C LEU A 119 -4.16 11.04 4.70
N LEU A 120 -4.41 11.66 3.56
CA LEU A 120 -3.78 11.30 2.28
C LEU A 120 -2.28 11.58 2.30
N HIS A 121 -1.85 12.70 2.87
CA HIS A 121 -0.43 12.99 3.07
C HIS A 121 0.24 12.02 4.05
N LEU A 122 -0.47 11.61 5.11
CA LEU A 122 0.00 10.55 6.01
C LEU A 122 0.15 9.22 5.27
N ALA A 123 -0.86 8.79 4.50
CA ALA A 123 -0.80 7.58 3.69
C ALA A 123 0.34 7.64 2.66
N ARG A 124 0.54 8.79 2.03
CA ARG A 124 1.66 9.03 1.11
C ARG A 124 3.01 8.85 1.80
N SER A 125 3.17 9.39 3.00
CA SER A 125 4.42 9.22 3.77
C SER A 125 4.69 7.75 4.11
N ARG A 126 3.64 7.01 4.47
CA ARG A 126 3.75 5.58 4.76
C ARG A 126 4.06 4.77 3.50
N ALA A 127 3.45 5.09 2.35
CA ALA A 127 3.77 4.49 1.06
C ALA A 127 5.25 4.64 0.69
N ARG A 128 5.83 5.83 0.88
CA ARG A 128 7.27 6.08 0.65
C ARG A 128 8.16 5.27 1.58
N LEU A 129 7.76 5.11 2.84
CA LEU A 129 8.50 4.28 3.79
C LEU A 129 8.45 2.79 3.38
N CYS A 130 7.29 2.29 2.96
CA CYS A 130 7.16 0.94 2.42
C CYS A 130 8.00 0.74 1.14
N GLU A 131 8.07 1.75 0.27
CA GLU A 131 8.92 1.73 -0.93
C GLU A 131 10.40 1.55 -0.57
N LEU A 132 10.91 2.31 0.40
CA LEU A 132 12.29 2.17 0.87
C LEU A 132 12.60 0.76 1.38
N LEU A 133 11.67 0.15 2.12
CA LEU A 133 11.81 -1.23 2.59
C LEU A 133 11.77 -2.24 1.45
N ALA A 134 10.90 -2.02 0.45
CA ALA A 134 10.85 -2.86 -0.74
C ALA A 134 12.18 -2.83 -1.53
N TRP A 135 12.81 -1.65 -1.64
CA TRP A 135 14.15 -1.54 -2.22
C TRP A 135 15.22 -2.28 -1.39
N ARG A 136 15.19 -2.14 -0.06
CA ARG A 136 16.10 -2.88 0.84
C ARG A 136 15.92 -4.40 0.72
N LEU A 137 14.70 -4.86 0.46
CA LEU A 137 14.38 -6.27 0.19
C LEU A 137 14.75 -6.73 -1.22
N LYS A 138 15.25 -5.84 -2.09
CA LYS A 138 15.50 -6.09 -3.52
C LYS A 138 14.24 -6.57 -4.25
N ALA A 139 13.09 -5.94 -3.94
CA ALA A 139 11.80 -6.23 -4.52
C ALA A 139 11.35 -5.07 -5.45
N PRO A 140 11.85 -4.99 -6.69
CA PRO A 140 11.64 -3.83 -7.57
C PRO A 140 10.17 -3.66 -7.99
N LEU A 141 9.44 -4.75 -8.25
CA LEU A 141 8.02 -4.66 -8.64
C LEU A 141 7.16 -4.03 -7.54
N PRO A 142 7.21 -4.50 -6.27
CA PRO A 142 6.62 -3.78 -5.13
C PRO A 142 7.05 -2.32 -5.00
N ALA A 143 8.35 -2.05 -5.12
CA ALA A 143 8.88 -0.72 -4.93
C ALA A 143 8.34 0.28 -5.98
N VAL A 144 8.30 -0.13 -7.25
CA VAL A 144 7.72 0.68 -8.33
C VAL A 144 6.24 0.95 -8.09
N TYR A 145 5.45 -0.05 -7.67
CA TYR A 145 4.04 0.16 -7.36
C TYR A 145 3.85 1.17 -6.22
N LEU A 146 4.61 1.02 -5.13
CA LEU A 146 4.54 1.90 -3.95
C LEU A 146 4.97 3.34 -4.26
N ASN A 147 5.96 3.50 -5.15
CA ASN A 147 6.37 4.80 -5.68
C ASN A 147 5.19 5.51 -6.38
N ARG A 148 4.54 4.82 -7.34
CA ARG A 148 3.35 5.34 -8.05
C ARG A 148 2.19 5.62 -7.10
N LEU A 149 1.99 4.77 -6.10
CA LEU A 149 0.96 4.99 -5.09
C LEU A 149 1.20 6.30 -4.33
N SER A 150 2.45 6.63 -4.02
CA SER A 150 2.75 7.89 -3.35
C SER A 150 2.37 9.12 -4.20
N ASP A 151 2.57 9.05 -5.52
CA ASP A 151 2.17 10.10 -6.46
C ASP A 151 0.64 10.20 -6.58
N TYR A 152 -0.04 9.06 -6.72
CA TYR A 152 -1.50 9.04 -6.76
C TYR A 152 -2.14 9.64 -5.49
N LEU A 153 -1.61 9.30 -4.31
CA LEU A 153 -2.14 9.81 -3.04
C LEU A 153 -1.97 11.33 -2.91
N PHE A 154 -0.86 11.86 -3.43
CA PHE A 154 -0.67 13.31 -3.53
C PHE A 154 -1.73 13.94 -4.45
N LEU A 155 -1.94 13.38 -5.64
CA LEU A 155 -2.93 13.86 -6.62
C LEU A 155 -4.39 13.69 -6.19
N LEU A 156 -4.67 12.78 -5.26
CA LEU A 156 -6.01 12.59 -4.69
C LEU A 156 -6.33 13.61 -3.60
N GLY A 157 -5.30 14.16 -2.94
CA GLY A 157 -5.41 15.21 -1.92
C GLY A 157 -5.47 16.62 -2.51
N ALA A 158 -4.86 16.80 -3.68
CA ALA A 158 -4.84 18.04 -4.45
C ALA A 158 -6.22 18.45 -5.00
#